data_AF-A0A7C3FY42-F1
#
_entry.id   AF-A0A7C3FY42-F1
#
_cell.length_a   1.000
_cell.length_b   1.000
_cell.length_c   1.000
_cell.angle_alpha   90.00
_cell.angle_beta   90.00
_cell.angle_gamma   90.00
#
_symmetry.space_group_name_H-M   'P 1'
#
loop_
_entity.id
_entity.type
_entity.pdbx_description
1 polymer ?
#
loop_
_entity_poly.entity_id
_entity_poly.type
_entity_poly.pdbx_seq_one_letter_code
_entity_poly.pdbx_strand_id
1 'polypeptide(L)'
;KVPNSTCYAQDYWPHNEGDNTSEQQGKDCAVYYASKSPDSARNNGIVIYTITLGEGADIELMQYIAEETGGLHRHAPRPEQLDAIFEELYERIFLRLVE
;
A
#
# COMPACT_ATOMS: atom_id res chain seq x y z
N LYS A 1 -1.23 13.28 -8.56
CA LYS A 1 0.02 14.06 -8.37
C LYS A 1 1.19 13.17 -8.76
N VAL A 2 2.19 13.69 -9.47
CA VAL A 2 3.41 12.91 -9.77
C VAL A 2 4.25 12.87 -8.49
N PRO A 3 4.86 11.72 -8.13
CA PRO A 3 5.83 11.66 -7.04
C PRO A 3 6.91 12.73 -7.21
N ASN A 4 7.20 13.48 -6.16
CA ASN A 4 8.28 14.46 -6.12
C ASN A 4 9.16 14.22 -4.89
N SER A 5 10.26 14.96 -4.77
CA SER A 5 11.22 14.75 -3.68
C SER A 5 10.68 14.98 -2.27
N THR A 6 9.45 15.51 -2.13
CA THR A 6 8.79 15.66 -0.84
C THR A 6 8.42 14.31 -0.22
N CYS A 7 8.09 13.30 -1.03
CA CYS A 7 7.60 12.02 -0.52
C CYS A 7 8.69 11.13 0.10
N TYR A 8 9.96 11.46 -0.13
CA TYR A 8 11.13 10.83 0.49
C TYR A 8 12.05 11.85 1.18
N ALA A 9 11.52 13.03 1.53
CA ALA A 9 12.31 14.07 2.22
C ALA A 9 12.66 13.69 3.68
N GLN A 10 11.97 12.70 4.23
CA GLN A 10 12.16 12.11 5.54
C GLN A 10 11.94 10.61 5.42
N ASP A 11 12.49 9.84 6.36
CA ASP A 11 12.33 8.40 6.41
C ASP A 11 10.94 8.10 6.99
N TYR A 12 10.01 7.76 6.11
CA TYR A 12 8.64 7.38 6.48
C TYR A 12 8.49 5.86 6.64
N TRP A 13 9.45 5.10 6.12
CA TRP A 13 9.58 3.66 6.30
C TRP A 13 11.00 3.30 6.75
N PRO A 14 11.21 2.26 7.58
CA PRO A 14 12.56 1.81 7.93
C PRO A 14 13.38 1.43 6.69
N HIS A 15 14.58 1.97 6.58
CA HIS A 15 15.52 1.62 5.51
C HIS A 15 16.37 0.43 5.94
N ASN A 16 16.32 -0.65 5.16
CA ASN A 16 17.04 -1.88 5.46
C ASN A 16 18.40 -1.92 4.75
N GLU A 17 19.38 -2.55 5.40
CA GLU A 17 20.67 -2.87 4.79
C GLU A 17 20.45 -3.83 3.62
N GLY A 18 20.57 -3.33 2.39
CA GLY A 18 20.36 -4.10 1.15
C GLY A 18 19.47 -3.40 0.13
N ASP A 19 18.58 -2.51 0.58
CA ASP A 19 17.77 -1.70 -0.33
C ASP A 19 18.65 -0.65 -1.01
N ASN A 20 18.51 -0.48 -2.32
CA ASN A 20 19.12 0.63 -3.02
C ASN A 20 18.32 1.94 -2.81
N THR A 21 18.90 3.09 -3.14
CA THR A 21 18.28 4.40 -2.91
C THR A 21 16.89 4.52 -3.56
N SER A 22 16.67 3.93 -4.74
CA SER A 22 15.37 3.98 -5.40
C SER A 22 14.33 3.15 -4.68
N GLU A 23 14.72 2.02 -4.08
CA GLU A 23 13.83 1.18 -3.29
C GLU A 23 13.43 1.91 -2.00
N GLN A 24 14.41 2.43 -1.25
CA GLN A 24 14.16 3.21 -0.02
C GLN A 24 13.18 4.37 -0.27
N GLN A 25 13.46 5.18 -1.29
CA GLN A 25 12.60 6.30 -1.68
C GLN A 25 11.22 5.83 -2.15
N GLY A 26 11.14 4.70 -2.85
CA GLY A 26 9.87 4.10 -3.26
C GLY A 26 9.01 3.71 -2.06
N LYS A 27 9.60 3.09 -1.04
CA LYS A 27 8.92 2.70 0.21
C LYS A 27 8.44 3.93 0.98
N ASP A 28 9.29 4.95 1.12
CA ASP A 28 8.91 6.22 1.75
C ASP A 28 7.74 6.89 1.04
N CYS A 29 7.79 6.95 -0.29
CA CYS A 29 6.73 7.57 -1.07
C CYS A 29 5.41 6.82 -0.98
N ALA A 30 5.46 5.48 -0.94
CA ALA A 30 4.27 4.66 -0.77
C ALA A 30 3.56 4.99 0.56
N VAL A 31 4.33 5.09 1.66
CA VAL A 31 3.81 5.52 2.97
C VAL A 31 3.32 6.96 2.94
N TYR A 32 4.08 7.87 2.34
CA TYR A 32 3.75 9.29 2.29
C TYR A 32 2.40 9.55 1.64
N TYR A 33 2.13 8.93 0.49
CA TYR A 33 0.85 9.08 -0.21
C TYR A 33 -0.28 8.29 0.43
N ALA A 34 0.02 7.18 1.10
CA ALA A 34 -0.97 6.43 1.87
C ALA A 34 -1.47 7.25 3.08
N SER A 35 -0.58 7.86 3.88
CA SER A 35 -1.00 8.45 5.15
C SER A 35 -0.33 9.74 5.64
N LYS A 36 0.82 10.15 5.11
CA LYS A 36 1.56 11.30 5.69
C LYS A 36 1.25 12.64 5.04
N SER A 37 0.98 12.64 3.73
CA SER A 37 0.73 13.88 3.00
C SER A 37 -0.64 14.48 3.37
N PRO A 38 -0.83 15.82 3.27
CA PRO A 38 -2.13 16.45 3.51
C PRO A 38 -3.23 15.86 2.61
N ASP A 39 -2.90 15.54 1.37
CA ASP A 39 -3.81 14.94 0.38
C ASP A 39 -3.71 13.41 0.32
N SER A 40 -3.25 12.76 1.40
CA SER A 40 -3.07 11.31 1.45
C SER A 40 -4.39 10.57 1.32
N ALA A 41 -4.32 9.29 0.92
CA ALA A 41 -5.49 8.42 0.86
C ALA A 41 -6.24 8.40 2.20
N ARG A 42 -5.52 8.23 3.31
CA ARG A 42 -6.07 8.27 4.66
C ARG A 42 -6.86 9.56 4.95
N ASN A 43 -6.29 10.73 4.69
CA ASN A 43 -6.94 12.02 4.99
C ASN A 43 -8.16 12.30 4.11
N ASN A 44 -8.20 11.70 2.92
CA ASN A 44 -9.32 11.81 1.98
C ASN A 44 -10.37 10.71 2.15
N GLY A 45 -10.25 9.84 3.16
CA GLY A 45 -11.17 8.73 3.40
C GLY A 45 -11.11 7.65 2.31
N ILE A 46 -10.00 7.56 1.57
CA ILE A 46 -9.76 6.54 0.56
C ILE A 46 -9.15 5.32 1.25
N VAL A 47 -9.86 4.20 1.19
CA VAL A 47 -9.41 2.91 1.73
C VAL A 47 -8.55 2.19 0.69
N ILE A 48 -7.35 1.76 1.07
CA ILE A 48 -6.43 0.99 0.23
C ILE A 48 -6.43 -0.46 0.70
N TYR A 49 -6.77 -1.37 -0.21
CA TYR A 49 -6.55 -2.80 -0.04
C TYR A 49 -5.30 -3.20 -0.84
N THR A 50 -4.46 -4.07 -0.27
CA THR A 50 -3.20 -4.46 -0.91
C THR A 50 -3.12 -5.98 -1.04
N ILE A 51 -2.57 -6.44 -2.16
CA ILE A 51 -2.23 -7.84 -2.39
C ILE A 51 -0.76 -7.91 -2.75
N THR A 52 0.03 -8.69 -2.02
CA THR A 52 1.41 -9.02 -2.41
C THR A 52 1.43 -10.36 -3.13
N LEU A 53 2.31 -10.50 -4.12
CA LEU A 53 2.44 -11.71 -4.92
C LEU A 53 3.88 -12.23 -4.91
N GLY A 54 4.06 -13.47 -4.49
CA GLY A 54 5.34 -14.18 -4.47
C GLY A 54 6.27 -13.76 -3.33
N GLU A 55 7.33 -14.55 -3.13
CA GLU A 55 8.24 -14.47 -1.97
C GLU A 55 9.06 -13.17 -1.89
N GLY A 56 9.25 -12.48 -3.02
CA GLY A 56 10.05 -11.24 -3.08
C GLY A 56 9.26 -9.97 -2.78
N ALA A 57 7.98 -10.07 -2.44
CA ALA A 57 7.15 -8.89 -2.20
C ALA A 57 7.36 -8.31 -0.80
N ASP A 58 7.35 -6.98 -0.67
CA ASP A 58 7.41 -6.28 0.62
C ASP A 58 6.06 -6.41 1.37
N ILE A 59 5.83 -7.57 2.00
CA ILE A 59 4.58 -7.89 2.73
C ILE A 59 4.33 -6.88 3.86
N GLU A 60 5.35 -6.58 4.67
CA GLU A 60 5.20 -5.70 5.83
C GLU A 60 4.80 -4.26 5.42
N LEU A 61 5.42 -3.73 4.36
CA LEU A 61 5.08 -2.42 3.83
C LEU A 61 3.64 -2.38 3.31
N MET A 62 3.25 -3.38 2.51
CA MET A 62 1.91 -3.44 1.93
C MET A 62 0.84 -3.65 3.01
N GLN A 63 1.16 -4.38 4.08
CA GLN A 63 0.30 -4.51 5.24
C GLN A 63 0.12 -3.16 5.95
N TYR A 64 1.22 -2.48 6.25
CA TYR A 64 1.19 -1.17 6.89
C TYR A 64 0.35 -0.15 6.10
N ILE A 65 0.52 -0.09 4.78
CA ILE A 65 -0.25 0.82 3.91
C ILE A 65 -1.75 0.55 3.99
N ALA A 66 -2.15 -0.73 3.95
CA ALA A 66 -3.56 -1.08 4.04
C ALA A 66 -4.14 -0.67 5.40
N GLU A 67 -3.44 -0.98 6.50
CA GLU A 67 -3.88 -0.66 7.86
C GLU A 67 -4.00 0.85 8.10
N GLU A 68 -3.05 1.65 7.59
CA GLU A 68 -3.07 3.11 7.73
C GLU A 68 -4.30 3.77 7.08
N THR A 69 -4.93 3.11 6.11
CA THR A 69 -6.13 3.60 5.43
C THR A 69 -7.41 2.89 5.88
N GLY A 70 -7.32 1.96 6.84
CA GLY A 70 -8.44 1.14 7.32
C GLY A 70 -8.83 -0.01 6.39
N GLY A 71 -7.98 -0.35 5.43
CA GLY A 71 -8.17 -1.48 4.51
C GLY A 71 -7.61 -2.79 5.05
N LEU A 72 -7.39 -3.75 4.14
CA LEU A 72 -6.90 -5.08 4.47
C LEU A 72 -5.82 -5.53 3.49
N HIS A 73 -4.79 -6.18 4.03
CA HIS A 73 -3.74 -6.81 3.25
C HIS A 73 -3.95 -8.32 3.12
N ARG A 74 -3.61 -8.87 1.95
CA ARG A 74 -3.50 -10.30 1.70
C ARG A 74 -2.20 -10.62 0.97
N HIS A 75 -1.61 -11.75 1.31
CA HIS A 75 -0.44 -12.26 0.62
C HIS A 75 -0.81 -13.50 -0.21
N ALA A 76 -0.41 -13.49 -1.47
CA ALA A 76 -0.53 -14.61 -2.39
C ALA A 76 0.88 -15.16 -2.69
N PRO A 77 1.30 -16.27 -2.07
CA PRO A 77 2.55 -16.93 -2.43
C PRO A 77 2.61 -17.33 -3.92
N ARG A 78 1.45 -17.65 -4.52
CA ARG A 78 1.34 -18.02 -5.93
C ARG A 78 0.15 -17.36 -6.64
N PRO A 79 0.21 -17.15 -7.96
CA PRO A 79 -0.85 -16.47 -8.70
C PRO A 79 -2.22 -17.16 -8.64
N GLU A 80 -2.27 -18.49 -8.47
CA GLU A 80 -3.54 -19.22 -8.44
C GLU A 80 -4.42 -18.88 -7.23
N GLN A 81 -3.86 -18.18 -6.23
CA GLN A 81 -4.58 -17.72 -5.05
C GLN A 81 -5.25 -16.35 -5.25
N LEU A 82 -4.93 -15.65 -6.35
CA LEU A 82 -5.42 -14.29 -6.58
C LEU A 82 -6.93 -14.24 -6.73
N ASP A 83 -7.56 -15.16 -7.46
CA ASP A 83 -9.02 -15.16 -7.67
C ASP A 83 -9.79 -15.21 -6.35
N ALA A 84 -9.38 -16.09 -5.43
CA ALA A 84 -10.01 -16.21 -4.12
C ALA A 84 -9.79 -14.96 -3.24
N ILE A 85 -8.61 -14.34 -3.33
CA ILE A 85 -8.30 -13.10 -2.59
C ILE A 85 -9.10 -11.93 -3.15
N PHE A 86 -9.21 -11.81 -4.47
CA PHE A 86 -9.99 -10.76 -5.11
C PHE A 86 -11.46 -10.86 -4.73
N GLU A 87 -12.03 -12.07 -4.72
CA GLU A 87 -13.41 -12.28 -4.27
C GLU A 87 -13.61 -11.88 -2.81
N GLU A 88 -12.72 -12.31 -1.90
CA GLU A 88 -12.76 -11.91 -0.48
C GLU A 88 -12.73 -10.38 -0.32
N LEU A 89 -11.85 -9.69 -1.06
CA LEU A 89 -11.74 -8.24 -0.99
C LEU A 89 -12.96 -7.56 -1.60
N TYR A 90 -13.51 -8.08 -2.70
CA TYR A 90 -14.71 -7.57 -3.33
C TYR A 90 -15.92 -7.58 -2.38
N GLU A 91 -16.13 -8.68 -1.64
CA GLU A 91 -17.20 -8.77 -0.65
C GLU A 91 -17.07 -7.75 0.51
N ARG A 92 -15.85 -7.29 0.79
CA ARG A 92 -15.55 -6.32 1.86
C ARG A 92 -15.65 -4.88 1.40
N ILE A 93 -15.51 -4.62 0.10
CA ILE A 93 -15.56 -3.27 -0.46
C ILE A 93 -17.03 -2.86 -0.56
N PHE A 94 -17.43 -1.89 0.25
CA PHE A 94 -18.73 -1.23 0.09
C PHE A 94 -18.69 -0.32 -1.15
N LEU A 95 -19.05 -0.87 -2.30
CA LEU A 95 -19.30 -0.08 -3.50
C LEU A 95 -20.59 0.72 -3.30
N ARG A 96 -20.45 2.00 -2.95
CA ARG A 96 -21.57 2.95 -3.04
C ARG A 96 -21.69 3.39 -4.50
N LEU A 97 -22.60 2.75 -5.24
CA LEU A 97 -23.07 3.29 -6.52
C LEU A 97 -23.72 4.65 -6.25
N VAL A 98 -23.18 5.69 -6.87
CA VAL A 98 -23.78 7.04 -6.86
C VAL A 98 -24.65 7.13 -8.11
N GLU A 99 -25.96 7.36 -7.91
CA GLU A 99 -26.90 7.72 -8.99
C GLU A 99 -26.76 9.20 -9.37
#